data_AF-A0A4Q3A497-F1
#
_entry.id   AF-A0A4Q3A497-F1
#
_cell.length_a   1.000
_cell.length_b   1.000
_cell.length_c   1.000
_cell.angle_alpha   90.00
_cell.angle_beta   90.00
_cell.angle_gamma   90.00
#
_symmetry.space_group_name_H-M   'P 1'
#
loop_
_entity.id
_entity.type
_entity.pdbx_description
1 polymer ?
#
loop_
_entity_poly.entity_id
_entity_poly.type
_entity_poly.pdbx_seq_one_letter_code
_entity_poly.pdbx_strand_id
1 'polypeptide(L)'
;MSRHLRSDLVFRLSCWVLALVAFCQLLTAGVALAVRVEKAQEVKYVEKTLPPKIITVAGPTIASPPTPKPVELPPLPAATELPPPRPLSVPAIADPVVEQKVAEARKARVADDMMTAVTKVEAALELAPKDPNVLY
;
A
#
# COMPACT_ATOMS: atom_id res chain seq x y z
N MET A 1 -47.23 -4.35 -39.40
CA MET A 1 -45.81 -4.27 -39.81
C MET A 1 -44.91 -3.53 -38.81
N SER A 2 -45.30 -2.36 -38.27
CA SER A 2 -44.37 -1.48 -37.52
C SER A 2 -43.93 -1.94 -36.12
N ARG A 3 -44.56 -2.97 -35.53
CA ARG A 3 -44.15 -3.49 -34.20
C ARG A 3 -42.91 -4.38 -34.25
N HIS A 4 -42.75 -5.17 -35.33
CA HIS A 4 -41.59 -6.07 -35.48
C HIS A 4 -40.27 -5.30 -35.62
N LEU A 5 -40.25 -4.22 -36.43
CA LEU A 5 -39.06 -3.37 -36.57
C LEU A 5 -38.60 -2.72 -35.26
N ARG A 6 -39.53 -2.40 -34.35
CA ARG A 6 -39.18 -1.82 -33.03
C ARG A 6 -38.57 -2.88 -32.11
N SER A 7 -39.09 -4.10 -32.13
CA SER A 7 -38.53 -5.21 -31.34
C SER A 7 -37.12 -5.60 -31.78
N ASP A 8 -36.84 -5.62 -33.09
CA ASP A 8 -35.50 -5.92 -33.60
C ASP A 8 -34.46 -4.85 -33.21
N LEU A 9 -34.86 -3.57 -33.21
CA LEU A 9 -34.02 -2.47 -32.73
C LEU A 9 -33.74 -2.58 -31.23
N VAL A 10 -34.75 -2.90 -30.42
CA VAL A 10 -34.58 -3.05 -28.96
C VAL A 10 -33.67 -4.24 -28.65
N PHE A 11 -33.80 -5.35 -29.38
CA PHE A 11 -32.92 -6.52 -29.21
C PHE A 11 -31.48 -6.24 -29.63
N ARG A 12 -31.27 -5.53 -30.75
CA ARG A 12 -29.93 -5.12 -31.18
C ARG A 12 -29.30 -4.15 -30.19
N LEU A 13 -30.07 -3.19 -29.69
CA LEU A 13 -29.60 -2.22 -28.72
C LEU A 13 -29.24 -2.90 -27.39
N SER A 14 -30.06 -3.82 -26.90
CA SER A 14 -29.75 -4.57 -25.68
C SER A 14 -28.53 -5.47 -25.84
N CYS A 15 -28.41 -6.16 -26.98
CA CYS A 15 -27.22 -6.95 -27.32
C CYS A 15 -25.95 -6.09 -27.34
N TRP A 16 -26.03 -4.89 -27.93
CA TRP A 16 -24.90 -3.96 -27.99
C TRP A 16 -24.50 -3.43 -26.61
N VAL A 17 -25.49 -3.10 -25.77
CA VAL A 17 -25.24 -2.66 -24.39
C VAL A 17 -24.63 -3.79 -23.56
N LEU A 18 -25.13 -5.02 -23.67
CA LEU A 18 -24.56 -6.17 -22.96
C LEU A 18 -23.12 -6.46 -23.40
N ALA A 19 -22.83 -6.35 -24.70
CA ALA A 19 -21.47 -6.48 -25.23
C ALA A 19 -20.52 -5.40 -24.65
N LEU A 20 -20.97 -4.15 -24.57
CA LEU A 20 -20.21 -3.07 -23.94
C LEU A 20 -19.96 -3.33 -22.45
N VAL A 21 -20.97 -3.78 -21.71
CA VAL A 21 -20.83 -4.10 -20.28
C VAL A 21 -19.83 -5.23 -20.06
N ALA A 22 -19.92 -6.31 -20.86
CA ALA A 22 -18.97 -7.41 -20.80
C ALA A 22 -17.53 -6.96 -21.12
N PHE A 23 -17.36 -6.08 -22.11
CA PHE A 23 -16.05 -5.51 -22.45
C PHE A 23 -15.46 -4.67 -21.31
N CYS A 24 -16.26 -3.82 -20.66
CA CYS A 24 -15.84 -3.06 -19.49
C CYS A 24 -15.42 -3.96 -18.32
N GLN A 25 -16.14 -5.06 -18.09
CA GLN A 25 -15.79 -6.05 -17.07
C GLN A 25 -14.47 -6.74 -17.40
N LEU A 26 -14.26 -7.13 -18.68
CA LEU A 26 -13.01 -7.72 -19.13
C LEU A 26 -11.83 -6.76 -18.96
N LEU A 27 -12.00 -5.47 -19.27
CA LEU A 27 -10.97 -4.45 -19.03
C LEU A 27 -10.65 -4.28 -17.55
N THR A 28 -11.67 -4.21 -16.69
CA THR A 28 -11.48 -4.07 -15.24
C THR A 28 -10.74 -5.28 -14.66
N ALA A 29 -11.11 -6.50 -15.07
CA ALA A 29 -10.43 -7.72 -14.67
C ALA A 29 -8.99 -7.79 -15.24
N GLY A 30 -8.79 -7.34 -16.48
CA GLY A 30 -7.49 -7.28 -17.14
C GLY A 30 -6.52 -6.34 -16.43
N VAL A 31 -6.97 -5.14 -16.06
CA VAL A 31 -6.17 -4.17 -15.28
C VAL A 31 -5.84 -4.74 -13.90
N ALA A 32 -6.82 -5.36 -13.23
CA ALA A 32 -6.58 -5.99 -11.93
C ALA A 32 -5.55 -7.13 -12.01
N LEU A 33 -5.58 -7.93 -13.09
CA LEU A 33 -4.57 -8.97 -13.34
C LEU A 33 -3.20 -8.37 -13.67
N ALA A 34 -3.14 -7.32 -14.49
CA ALA A 34 -1.88 -6.66 -14.85
C ALA A 34 -1.15 -6.13 -13.60
N VAL A 35 -1.85 -5.42 -12.72
CA VAL A 35 -1.28 -4.91 -11.46
C VAL A 35 -0.79 -6.06 -10.56
N ARG A 36 -1.52 -7.18 -10.53
CA ARG A 36 -1.09 -8.36 -9.76
C ARG A 36 0.14 -9.02 -10.36
N VAL A 37 0.26 -9.07 -11.69
CA VAL A 37 1.44 -9.61 -12.38
C VAL A 37 2.67 -8.73 -12.12
N GLU A 38 2.54 -7.40 -12.18
CA GLU A 38 3.64 -6.48 -11.87
C GLU A 38 4.11 -6.64 -10.41
N LYS A 39 3.19 -6.66 -9.45
CA LYS A 39 3.52 -6.91 -8.02
C LYS A 39 4.16 -8.28 -7.79
N ALA A 40 3.68 -9.32 -8.47
CA ALA A 40 4.25 -10.66 -8.37
C ALA A 40 5.65 -10.74 -9.02
N GLN A 41 5.87 -9.96 -10.08
CA GLN A 41 7.16 -9.87 -10.74
C GLN A 41 8.18 -9.17 -9.85
N GLU A 42 7.84 -8.04 -9.24
CA GLU A 42 8.72 -7.30 -8.31
C GLU A 42 9.29 -8.19 -7.19
N VAL A 43 8.46 -9.02 -6.55
CA VAL A 43 8.90 -9.99 -5.53
C VAL A 43 9.93 -10.98 -6.07
N LYS A 44 9.71 -11.49 -7.29
CA LYS A 44 10.60 -12.47 -7.94
C LYS A 44 11.95 -11.84 -8.38
N TYR A 45 11.99 -10.54 -8.64
CA TYR A 45 13.24 -9.83 -8.95
C TYR A 45 14.00 -9.41 -7.67
N VAL A 46 13.29 -9.02 -6.60
CA VAL A 46 13.90 -8.72 -5.29
C VAL A 46 14.54 -9.96 -4.66
N GLU A 47 13.91 -11.13 -4.77
CA GLU A 47 14.48 -12.38 -4.25
C GLU A 47 15.75 -12.83 -5.00
N LYS A 48 15.91 -12.43 -6.26
CA LYS A 48 17.05 -12.82 -7.11
C LYS A 48 18.24 -11.86 -7.08
N THR A 49 18.13 -10.73 -6.38
CA THR A 49 19.17 -9.69 -6.31
C THR A 49 19.67 -9.48 -4.87
N LEU A 50 19.65 -10.53 -4.05
CA LEU A 50 20.49 -10.61 -2.87
C LEU A 50 21.54 -11.70 -3.17
N PRO A 51 22.85 -11.39 -3.17
CA PRO A 51 23.85 -12.45 -3.15
C PRO A 51 23.54 -13.34 -1.94
N PRO A 52 23.46 -14.67 -2.10
CA PRO A 52 23.07 -15.56 -1.02
C PRO A 52 24.07 -15.41 0.11
N LYS A 53 23.64 -14.82 1.23
CA LYS A 53 24.39 -14.87 2.48
C LYS A 53 24.35 -16.33 2.92
N ILE A 54 25.44 -17.04 2.62
CA ILE A 54 25.71 -18.42 3.02
C ILE A 54 25.63 -18.48 4.54
N ILE A 55 24.51 -18.94 5.07
CA ILE A 55 24.44 -19.48 6.43
C ILE A 55 24.48 -20.99 6.25
N THR A 56 25.69 -21.55 6.33
CA THR A 56 25.92 -22.98 6.52
C THR A 56 25.34 -23.39 7.87
N VAL A 57 24.18 -24.04 7.86
CA VAL A 57 23.80 -25.00 8.90
C VAL A 57 23.53 -26.32 8.20
N ALA A 58 24.49 -27.22 8.31
CA ALA A 58 24.38 -28.61 7.87
C ALA A 58 23.46 -29.39 8.83
N GLY A 59 22.59 -30.25 8.28
CA GLY A 59 21.95 -31.34 9.03
C GLY A 59 20.50 -31.64 8.61
N PRO A 60 20.21 -32.81 8.02
CA PRO A 60 18.84 -33.26 7.78
C PRO A 60 18.33 -34.02 9.01
N THR A 61 17.14 -33.66 9.54
CA THR A 61 16.27 -34.59 10.29
C THR A 61 14.90 -33.95 10.52
N ILE A 62 13.88 -34.76 10.23
CA ILE A 62 12.46 -34.60 10.50
C ILE A 62 12.23 -34.42 12.01
N ALA A 63 11.59 -33.34 12.42
CA ALA A 63 10.74 -33.30 13.61
C ALA A 63 9.89 -32.02 13.62
N SER A 64 8.57 -32.19 13.56
CA SER A 64 7.60 -31.15 13.85
C SER A 64 7.86 -30.58 15.26
N PRO A 65 7.94 -29.25 15.47
CA PRO A 65 8.09 -28.72 16.81
C PRO A 65 6.82 -28.99 17.63
N PRO A 66 6.92 -29.52 18.86
CA PRO A 66 5.78 -29.71 19.73
C PRO A 66 5.17 -28.36 20.11
N THR A 67 3.84 -28.31 20.07
CA THR A 67 2.99 -27.20 20.51
C THR A 67 3.54 -26.55 21.80
N PRO A 68 3.89 -25.25 21.78
CA PRO A 68 4.34 -24.58 22.99
C PRO A 68 3.17 -24.44 23.97
N LYS A 69 3.38 -24.92 25.20
CA LYS A 69 2.49 -24.68 26.34
C LYS A 69 2.38 -23.16 26.56
N PRO A 70 1.20 -22.61 26.93
CA PRO A 70 1.06 -21.19 27.22
C PRO A 70 2.05 -20.78 28.32
N VAL A 71 3.00 -19.93 27.97
CA VAL A 71 3.83 -19.22 28.95
C VAL A 71 2.91 -18.18 29.57
N GLU A 72 2.66 -18.31 30.87
CA GLU A 72 1.95 -17.31 31.65
C GLU A 72 2.79 -16.03 31.64
N LEU A 73 2.29 -14.97 30.97
CA LEU A 73 2.97 -13.67 30.95
C LEU A 73 3.06 -13.13 32.38
N PRO A 74 4.22 -12.63 32.83
CA PRO A 74 4.28 -11.87 34.07
C PRO A 74 3.31 -10.67 34.01
N PRO A 75 2.69 -10.27 35.13
CA PRO A 75 1.80 -9.12 35.16
C PRO A 75 2.53 -7.88 34.63
N LEU A 76 1.93 -7.19 33.65
CA LEU A 76 2.46 -5.94 33.13
C LEU A 76 2.69 -4.98 34.31
N PRO A 77 3.88 -4.39 34.47
CA PRO A 77 4.07 -3.34 35.47
C PRO A 77 3.09 -2.21 35.18
N ALA A 78 2.46 -1.70 36.25
CA ALA A 78 1.52 -0.59 36.20
C ALA A 78 2.08 0.54 35.33
N ALA A 79 1.22 1.12 34.49
CA ALA A 79 1.55 2.13 33.49
C ALA A 79 2.43 3.23 34.09
N THR A 80 3.75 3.14 33.85
CA THR A 80 4.68 4.23 34.10
C THR A 80 4.22 5.41 33.27
N GLU A 81 3.99 6.56 33.91
CA GLU A 81 3.68 7.80 33.22
C GLU A 81 4.72 8.04 32.12
N LEU A 82 4.24 8.28 30.89
CA LEU A 82 5.10 8.52 29.75
C LEU A 82 6.00 9.72 30.07
N PRO A 83 7.33 9.61 29.86
CA PRO A 83 8.22 10.74 30.09
C PRO A 83 7.76 11.94 29.25
N PRO A 84 7.93 13.17 29.76
CA PRO A 84 7.50 14.36 29.06
C PRO A 84 8.14 14.42 27.67
N PRO A 85 7.39 14.87 26.64
CA PRO A 85 7.88 14.89 25.27
C PRO A 85 9.17 15.71 25.19
N ARG A 86 10.25 15.06 24.74
CA ARG A 86 11.52 15.74 24.48
C ARG A 86 11.29 16.78 23.37
N PRO A 87 11.66 18.05 23.56
CA PRO A 87 11.56 19.03 22.50
C PRO A 87 12.48 18.61 21.36
N LEU A 88 11.88 18.25 20.22
CA LEU A 88 12.62 17.99 18.99
C LEU A 88 12.92 19.36 18.36
N SER A 89 14.20 19.69 18.23
CA SER A 89 14.64 20.83 17.43
C SER A 89 14.44 20.47 15.96
N VAL A 90 13.25 20.75 15.43
CA VAL A 90 12.94 20.53 14.02
C VAL A 90 13.47 21.73 13.22
N PRO A 91 14.27 21.52 12.15
CA PRO A 91 14.68 22.60 11.26
C PRO A 91 13.46 23.32 10.69
N ALA A 92 13.49 24.65 10.65
CA ALA A 92 12.41 25.43 10.05
C ALA A 92 12.32 25.15 8.54
N ILE A 93 11.11 24.88 8.05
CA ILE A 93 10.85 24.71 6.62
C ILE A 93 10.84 26.11 5.98
N ALA A 94 11.64 26.31 4.94
CA ALA A 94 11.80 27.63 4.32
C ALA A 94 10.59 28.04 3.44
N ASP A 95 9.88 27.06 2.86
CA ASP A 95 8.75 27.29 1.96
C ASP A 95 7.41 26.99 2.64
N PRO A 96 6.46 27.96 2.72
CA PRO A 96 5.17 27.75 3.36
C PRO A 96 4.32 26.67 2.68
N VAL A 97 4.50 26.42 1.37
CA VAL A 97 3.77 25.39 0.65
C VAL A 97 4.25 24.00 1.05
N VAL A 98 5.56 23.84 1.23
CA VAL A 98 6.18 22.60 1.71
C VAL A 98 5.77 22.33 3.15
N GLU A 99 5.72 23.35 4.00
CA GLU A 99 5.25 23.23 5.39
C GLU A 99 3.82 22.70 5.45
N GLN A 100 2.93 23.26 4.62
CA GLN A 100 1.54 22.79 4.55
C GLN A 100 1.46 21.32 4.11
N LYS A 101 2.25 20.92 3.11
CA LYS A 101 2.25 19.53 2.59
C LYS A 101 2.79 18.54 3.63
N VAL A 102 3.86 18.89 4.33
CA VAL A 102 4.41 18.08 5.43
C VAL A 102 3.43 18.00 6.60
N ALA A 103 2.71 19.08 6.92
CA ALA A 103 1.69 19.07 7.96
C ALA A 103 0.47 18.19 7.57
N GLU A 104 0.02 18.27 6.32
CA GLU A 104 -1.03 17.39 5.78
C GLU A 104 -0.61 15.92 5.81
N ALA A 105 0.64 15.62 5.43
CA ALA A 105 1.20 14.28 5.50
C ALA A 105 1.25 13.75 6.93
N ARG A 106 1.69 14.57 7.90
CA ARG A 106 1.72 14.18 9.32
C ARG A 106 0.32 13.90 9.85
N LYS A 107 -0.69 14.71 9.48
CA LYS A 107 -2.09 14.47 9.84
C LYS A 107 -2.61 13.16 9.25
N ALA A 108 -2.33 12.89 7.97
CA ALA A 108 -2.72 11.64 7.32
C ALA A 108 -2.07 10.42 7.99
N ARG A 109 -0.78 10.52 8.36
CA ARG A 109 -0.08 9.45 9.08
C ARG A 109 -0.70 9.16 10.45
N VAL A 110 -1.10 10.20 11.20
CA VAL A 110 -1.79 10.04 12.49
C VAL A 110 -3.20 9.45 12.30
N ALA A 111 -3.83 9.67 11.16
CA ALA A 111 -5.12 9.11 10.80
C ALA A 111 -5.04 7.69 10.19
N ASP A 112 -3.87 7.07 10.19
CA ASP A 112 -3.58 5.76 9.54
C ASP A 112 -3.82 5.72 8.01
N ASP A 113 -4.00 6.88 7.37
CA ASP A 113 -4.12 7.00 5.91
C ASP A 113 -2.73 7.13 5.27
N MET A 114 -2.04 6.00 5.18
CA MET A 114 -0.66 5.95 4.64
C MET A 114 -0.59 6.34 3.17
N MET A 115 -1.63 6.09 2.38
CA MET A 115 -1.62 6.44 0.95
C MET A 115 -1.60 7.97 0.79
N THR A 116 -2.50 8.66 1.49
CA THR A 116 -2.51 10.12 1.47
C THR A 116 -1.23 10.69 2.07
N ALA A 117 -0.70 10.06 3.13
CA ALA A 117 0.56 10.50 3.73
C ALA A 117 1.73 10.45 2.72
N VAL A 118 1.91 9.32 2.03
CA VAL A 118 3.00 9.14 1.05
C VAL A 118 2.86 10.14 -0.10
N THR A 119 1.68 10.25 -0.71
CA THR A 119 1.47 11.19 -1.84
C THR A 119 1.76 12.64 -1.45
N LYS A 120 1.43 13.04 -0.21
CA LYS A 120 1.67 14.40 0.27
C LYS A 120 3.16 14.65 0.56
N VAL A 121 3.89 13.65 1.05
CA VAL A 121 5.35 13.73 1.23
C VAL A 121 6.06 13.75 -0.12
N GLU A 122 5.65 12.92 -1.09
CA GLU A 122 6.22 12.92 -2.45
C GLU A 122 6.04 14.29 -3.13
N ALA A 123 4.85 14.88 -3.03
CA ALA A 123 4.61 16.23 -3.54
C ALA A 123 5.47 17.29 -2.84
N ALA A 124 5.78 17.12 -1.56
CA ALA A 124 6.71 17.99 -0.85
C ALA A 124 8.17 17.76 -1.30
N LEU A 125 8.53 16.52 -1.68
CA LEU A 125 9.87 16.13 -2.10
C LEU A 125 10.22 16.69 -3.48
N GLU A 126 9.24 16.74 -4.39
CA GLU A 126 9.39 17.40 -5.69
C GLU A 126 9.73 18.89 -5.55
N LEU A 127 9.15 19.55 -4.53
CA LEU A 127 9.36 20.97 -4.27
C LEU A 127 10.67 21.24 -3.52
N ALA A 128 10.98 20.43 -2.51
CA ALA A 128 12.13 20.63 -1.64
C ALA A 128 12.90 19.31 -1.41
N PRO A 129 13.68 18.85 -2.40
CA PRO A 129 14.35 17.55 -2.35
C PRO A 129 15.48 17.46 -1.31
N LYS A 130 15.93 18.61 -0.77
CA LYS A 130 17.01 18.70 0.22
C LYS A 130 16.50 19.03 1.63
N ASP A 131 15.19 19.23 1.81
CA ASP A 131 14.65 19.59 3.11
C ASP A 131 14.60 18.34 4.01
N PRO A 132 15.27 18.35 5.17
CA PRO A 132 15.27 17.21 6.08
C PRO A 132 13.87 16.82 6.57
N ASN A 133 12.90 17.74 6.59
CA ASN A 133 11.53 17.48 7.05
C ASN A 133 10.70 16.65 6.06
N VAL A 134 11.14 16.57 4.81
CA VAL A 134 10.50 15.76 3.77
C VAL A 134 11.16 14.38 3.69
N LEU A 135 12.45 14.30 4.06
CA LEU A 135 13.23 13.07 4.05
C LEU A 135 12.96 12.18 5.28
N TYR A 136 12.49 12.75 6.40
CA TYR A 136 12.29 12.08 7.69
C TYR A 136 10.95 12.40 8.35
#